data_AF-A0A3B8J1F8-F1
#
_entry.id   AF-A0A3B8J1F8-F1
#
_cell.length_a   1.000
_cell.length_b   1.000
_cell.length_c   1.000
_cell.angle_alpha   90.00
_cell.angle_beta   90.00
_cell.angle_gamma   90.00
#
_symmetry.space_group_name_H-M   'P 1'
#
loop_
_entity.id
_entity.type
_entity.pdbx_description
1 polymer ?
#
loop_
_entity_poly.entity_id
_entity_poly.type
_entity_poly.pdbx_seq_one_letter_code
_entity_poly.pdbx_strand_id
1 'polypeptide(L)'
;HARKRTGRYGLYAETGQGADFTNGHGAGFDMVVHESRKYGFLRALKQQIEAATPAGQPSPWVHVNDVAGFIGPEVFKSREQLVRCCLEDTAMGKLHGLTIGLDICSTLHMDVTLADLDWCIEQVMPANPAYLMALPTKNDPMLSYLTTAFADHVRVREKFGYQINDAMWAFFQKIGIIDAEGQPTEHFGNPKWVYYQYRLAKGDTRSQAEIEAEGDQRLAEIRERGVPIAEGHGEEIWQLTPELEAELNHLYEDAKVSLWTEFEAASLAFVSKTIPIITQSDDRKDYVYHPESGEQLSRGSVRALNQLRQRWGATPPAVQFIISDGLNVRSLTDEGHLAPFLSSLRRDLSEKGYQVADEHLVITHGRVRAGYACGEVLFGPQASEEPIGIVHIIGERPGSGHHNFSAYLTAEPAQVWGQPGTIDHNLTRVVSGISDTALLPEIAATEVAQIFDGMMKRRQL
;
A
#
# COMPACT_ATOMS: atom_id res chain seq x y z
N HIS A 1 17.10 -2.83 -22.12
CA HIS A 1 17.17 -3.49 -20.80
C HIS A 1 17.07 -5.02 -20.93
N ALA A 2 15.94 -5.57 -21.40
CA ALA A 2 15.70 -7.01 -21.54
C ALA A 2 16.85 -7.81 -22.20
N ARG A 3 17.35 -7.39 -23.38
CA ARG A 3 18.47 -8.06 -24.08
C ARG A 3 19.78 -8.21 -23.28
N LYS A 4 19.95 -7.45 -22.18
CA LYS A 4 21.13 -7.53 -21.31
C LYS A 4 21.01 -8.61 -20.22
N ARG A 5 19.86 -9.29 -20.12
CA ARG A 5 19.60 -10.32 -19.11
C ARG A 5 20.05 -11.68 -19.64
N THR A 6 21.29 -12.08 -19.33
CA THR A 6 21.91 -13.35 -19.79
C THR A 6 22.19 -14.34 -18.66
N GLY A 7 21.81 -14.01 -17.42
CA GLY A 7 21.97 -14.89 -16.26
C GLY A 7 20.76 -15.82 -16.08
N ARG A 8 20.74 -16.60 -15.00
CA ARG A 8 19.63 -17.51 -14.67
C ARG A 8 18.26 -16.81 -14.57
N TYR A 9 18.24 -15.54 -14.14
CA TYR A 9 17.02 -14.78 -13.89
C TYR A 9 16.94 -13.57 -14.83
N GLY A 10 15.81 -13.46 -15.52
CA GLY A 10 15.52 -12.42 -16.51
C GLY A 10 14.78 -11.24 -15.91
N LEU A 11 13.45 -11.37 -15.83
CA LEU A 11 12.54 -10.33 -15.35
C LEU A 11 11.50 -10.91 -14.38
N TYR A 12 11.08 -10.07 -13.46
CA TYR A 12 9.88 -10.26 -12.66
C TYR A 12 8.97 -9.05 -12.91
N ALA A 13 7.70 -9.30 -13.17
CA ALA A 13 6.69 -8.26 -13.38
C ALA A 13 5.44 -8.56 -12.57
N GLU A 14 4.82 -7.51 -12.05
CA GLU A 14 3.48 -7.54 -11.47
C GLU A 14 2.52 -6.83 -12.42
N THR A 15 1.34 -7.40 -12.57
CA THR A 15 0.25 -6.85 -13.37
C THR A 15 -1.04 -6.86 -12.55
N GLY A 16 -2.17 -6.47 -13.13
CA GLY A 16 -3.36 -6.16 -12.34
C GLY A 16 -4.46 -5.55 -13.17
N GLN A 17 -5.60 -6.22 -13.25
CA GLN A 17 -6.81 -5.63 -13.82
C GLN A 17 -7.16 -4.34 -13.07
N GLY A 18 -7.54 -3.30 -13.81
CA GLY A 18 -7.92 -2.00 -13.25
C GLY A 18 -6.81 -0.95 -13.22
N ALA A 19 -5.52 -1.33 -13.30
CA ALA A 19 -4.42 -0.36 -13.25
C ALA A 19 -4.52 0.74 -14.32
N ASP A 20 -4.87 0.38 -15.56
CA ASP A 20 -5.02 1.35 -16.66
C ASP A 20 -6.26 2.24 -16.46
N PHE A 21 -7.35 1.68 -15.92
CA PHE A 21 -8.59 2.40 -15.66
C PHE A 21 -8.41 3.44 -14.56
N THR A 22 -7.86 3.06 -13.40
CA THR A 22 -7.68 3.96 -12.25
C THR A 22 -6.66 5.07 -12.49
N ASN A 23 -5.75 4.89 -13.45
CA ASN A 23 -4.82 5.92 -13.90
C ASN A 23 -5.33 6.76 -15.10
N GLY A 24 -6.60 6.61 -15.51
CA GLY A 24 -7.17 7.38 -16.61
C GLY A 24 -6.70 6.98 -18.01
N HIS A 25 -6.08 5.81 -18.16
CA HIS A 25 -5.55 5.28 -19.42
C HIS A 25 -6.39 4.15 -20.03
N GLY A 26 -7.62 3.93 -19.53
CA GLY A 26 -8.49 2.86 -20.01
C GLY A 26 -8.96 3.01 -21.48
N ALA A 27 -9.00 4.23 -22.03
CA ALA A 27 -9.34 4.52 -23.43
C ALA A 27 -10.64 3.84 -23.96
N GLY A 28 -11.60 3.57 -23.07
CA GLY A 28 -12.89 2.94 -23.40
C GLY A 28 -12.86 1.41 -23.58
N PHE A 29 -11.72 0.75 -23.31
CA PHE A 29 -11.63 -0.71 -23.29
C PHE A 29 -11.81 -1.25 -21.87
N ASP A 30 -12.30 -2.49 -21.77
CA ASP A 30 -12.42 -3.17 -20.50
C ASP A 30 -11.05 -3.57 -19.91
N MET A 31 -11.05 -3.84 -18.61
CA MET A 31 -9.85 -4.13 -17.83
C MET A 31 -9.16 -5.43 -18.27
N VAL A 32 -9.91 -6.44 -18.70
CA VAL A 32 -9.40 -7.76 -19.10
C VAL A 32 -8.59 -7.63 -20.40
N VAL A 33 -9.06 -6.81 -21.35
CA VAL A 33 -8.32 -6.52 -22.59
C VAL A 33 -6.97 -5.86 -22.30
N HIS A 34 -6.94 -4.87 -21.42
CA HIS A 34 -5.67 -4.22 -21.02
C HIS A 34 -4.72 -5.18 -20.32
N GLU A 35 -5.25 -6.01 -19.44
CA GLU A 35 -4.46 -7.00 -18.74
C GLU A 35 -3.84 -8.04 -19.68
N SER A 36 -4.64 -8.55 -20.63
CA SER A 36 -4.14 -9.44 -21.69
C SER A 36 -3.01 -8.80 -22.52
N ARG A 37 -3.08 -7.48 -22.77
CA ARG A 37 -2.04 -6.75 -23.50
C ARG A 37 -0.73 -6.68 -22.72
N LYS A 38 -0.77 -6.55 -21.40
CA LYS A 38 0.44 -6.59 -20.54
C LYS A 38 1.14 -7.93 -20.65
N TYR A 39 0.39 -9.03 -20.67
CA TYR A 39 0.96 -10.36 -20.91
C TYR A 39 1.56 -10.50 -22.32
N GLY A 40 0.90 -9.96 -23.35
CA GLY A 40 1.47 -9.89 -24.71
C GLY A 40 2.78 -9.11 -24.77
N PHE A 41 2.87 -7.99 -24.04
CA PHE A 41 4.09 -7.20 -23.90
C PHE A 41 5.21 -7.99 -23.19
N LEU A 42 4.91 -8.65 -22.07
CA LEU A 42 5.86 -9.48 -21.35
C LEU A 42 6.35 -10.67 -22.16
N ARG A 43 5.48 -11.29 -22.97
CA ARG A 43 5.87 -12.34 -23.92
C ARG A 43 6.89 -11.81 -24.93
N ALA A 44 6.68 -10.62 -25.49
CA ALA A 44 7.63 -10.01 -26.41
C ALA A 44 8.99 -9.75 -25.73
N LEU A 45 8.99 -9.30 -24.47
CA LEU A 45 10.23 -9.13 -23.69
C LEU A 45 10.94 -10.46 -23.43
N LYS A 46 10.19 -11.51 -23.08
CA LYS A 46 10.71 -12.88 -22.91
C LYS A 46 11.38 -13.38 -24.20
N GLN A 47 10.75 -13.21 -25.35
CA GLN A 47 11.34 -13.58 -26.64
C GLN A 47 12.64 -12.82 -26.94
N GLN A 48 12.73 -11.53 -26.57
CA GLN A 48 13.97 -10.76 -26.72
C GLN A 48 15.09 -11.26 -25.80
N ILE A 49 14.76 -11.76 -24.61
CA ILE A 49 15.70 -12.36 -23.67
C ILE A 49 16.19 -13.70 -24.21
N GLU A 50 15.27 -14.56 -24.66
CA GLU A 50 15.57 -15.85 -25.28
C GLU A 50 16.47 -15.70 -26.50
N ALA A 51 16.17 -14.76 -27.40
CA ALA A 51 16.98 -14.49 -28.58
C ALA A 51 18.39 -13.96 -28.26
N ALA A 52 18.57 -13.32 -27.11
CA ALA A 52 19.86 -12.85 -26.63
C ALA A 52 20.62 -13.90 -25.79
N THR A 53 19.99 -15.03 -25.47
CA THR A 53 20.59 -16.09 -24.65
C THR A 53 21.58 -16.91 -25.48
N PRO A 54 22.85 -17.06 -25.03
CA PRO A 54 23.83 -17.85 -25.76
C PRO A 54 23.39 -19.30 -25.98
N ALA A 55 23.71 -19.85 -27.14
CA ALA A 55 23.40 -21.24 -27.46
C ALA A 55 23.96 -22.20 -26.38
N GLY A 56 23.12 -23.14 -25.94
CA GLY A 56 23.45 -24.11 -24.90
C GLY A 56 23.25 -23.63 -23.46
N GLN A 57 22.82 -22.38 -23.24
CA GLN A 57 22.40 -21.90 -21.91
C GLN A 57 20.87 -21.99 -21.75
N PRO A 58 20.37 -22.30 -20.53
CA PRO A 58 18.93 -22.26 -20.27
C PRO A 58 18.43 -20.82 -20.41
N SER A 59 17.23 -20.65 -20.97
CA SER A 59 16.59 -19.34 -21.04
C SER A 59 16.47 -18.75 -19.63
N PRO A 60 16.84 -17.48 -19.43
CA PRO A 60 16.58 -16.77 -18.18
C PRO A 60 15.09 -16.83 -17.82
N TRP A 61 14.81 -17.00 -16.54
CA TRP A 61 13.44 -17.03 -16.05
C TRP A 61 12.76 -15.67 -16.19
N VAL A 62 11.54 -15.67 -16.72
CA VAL A 62 10.64 -14.52 -16.75
C VAL A 62 9.35 -14.92 -16.06
N HIS A 63 9.09 -14.31 -14.91
CA HIS A 63 7.90 -14.55 -14.10
C HIS A 63 6.98 -13.34 -14.14
N VAL A 64 5.69 -13.61 -14.06
CA VAL A 64 4.65 -12.60 -13.90
C VAL A 64 3.66 -13.08 -12.84
N ASN A 65 3.09 -12.18 -12.06
CA ASN A 65 1.82 -12.45 -11.40
C ASN A 65 0.88 -11.27 -11.54
N ASP A 66 -0.40 -11.62 -11.63
CA ASP A 66 -1.48 -10.69 -11.33
C ASP A 66 -1.48 -10.38 -9.83
N VAL A 67 -1.88 -9.16 -9.49
CA VAL A 67 -2.10 -8.69 -8.12
C VAL A 67 -3.58 -8.34 -7.96
N ALA A 68 -4.40 -9.39 -7.89
CA ALA A 68 -5.81 -9.38 -8.27
C ALA A 68 -6.68 -8.38 -7.50
N GLY A 69 -6.49 -8.25 -6.18
CA GLY A 69 -7.34 -7.41 -5.31
C GLY A 69 -6.59 -6.26 -4.66
N PHE A 70 -5.51 -5.77 -5.27
CA PHE A 70 -4.62 -4.78 -4.67
C PHE A 70 -5.16 -3.33 -4.69
N ILE A 71 -6.01 -3.03 -5.66
CA ILE A 71 -6.52 -1.67 -5.89
C ILE A 71 -7.65 -1.38 -4.91
N GLY A 72 -8.81 -2.04 -5.06
CA GLY A 72 -9.97 -1.81 -4.21
C GLY A 72 -11.32 -2.16 -4.85
N PRO A 73 -12.43 -1.81 -4.18
CA PRO A 73 -13.80 -2.11 -4.61
C PRO A 73 -14.24 -1.38 -5.90
N GLU A 74 -13.51 -0.36 -6.33
CA GLU A 74 -13.71 0.30 -7.62
C GLU A 74 -13.36 -0.63 -8.80
N VAL A 75 -12.51 -1.64 -8.57
CA VAL A 75 -12.16 -2.67 -9.57
C VAL A 75 -12.99 -3.94 -9.32
N PHE A 76 -12.98 -4.45 -8.09
CA PHE A 76 -13.65 -5.70 -7.72
C PHE A 76 -14.41 -5.57 -6.39
N LYS A 77 -15.73 -5.71 -6.45
CA LYS A 77 -16.64 -5.53 -5.30
C LYS A 77 -16.89 -6.80 -4.50
N SER A 78 -16.75 -7.99 -5.10
CA SER A 78 -17.09 -9.25 -4.45
C SER A 78 -16.00 -10.31 -4.59
N ARG A 79 -16.01 -11.27 -3.67
CA ARG A 79 -15.15 -12.46 -3.70
C ARG A 79 -15.27 -13.26 -5.01
N GLU A 80 -16.47 -13.33 -5.62
CA GLU A 80 -16.68 -14.01 -6.89
C GLU A 80 -15.99 -13.27 -8.05
N GLN A 81 -15.96 -11.94 -8.02
CA GLN A 81 -15.21 -11.15 -9.00
C GLN A 81 -13.70 -11.35 -8.84
N LEU A 82 -13.21 -11.45 -7.59
CA LEU A 82 -11.81 -11.75 -7.31
C LEU A 82 -11.40 -13.13 -7.86
N VAL A 83 -12.20 -14.18 -7.60
CA VAL A 83 -11.98 -15.51 -8.19
C VAL A 83 -12.00 -15.45 -9.72
N ARG A 84 -12.99 -14.77 -10.30
CA ARG A 84 -13.09 -14.60 -11.75
C ARG A 84 -11.83 -13.97 -12.33
N CYS A 85 -11.36 -12.86 -11.75
CA CYS A 85 -10.13 -12.18 -12.18
C CYS A 85 -8.93 -13.13 -12.16
N CYS A 86 -8.71 -13.81 -11.04
CA CYS A 86 -7.61 -14.75 -10.87
C CYS A 86 -7.62 -15.87 -11.94
N LEU A 87 -8.80 -16.41 -12.26
CA LEU A 87 -8.97 -17.44 -13.28
C LEU A 87 -8.75 -16.90 -14.70
N GLU A 88 -9.30 -15.72 -15.02
CA GLU A 88 -9.09 -15.03 -16.30
C GLU A 88 -7.59 -14.77 -16.52
N ASP A 89 -6.91 -14.22 -15.53
CA ASP A 89 -5.51 -13.84 -15.62
C ASP A 89 -4.59 -15.05 -15.71
N THR A 90 -4.82 -16.08 -14.90
CA THR A 90 -4.09 -17.36 -15.02
C THR A 90 -4.24 -17.94 -16.44
N ALA A 91 -5.46 -17.94 -16.98
CA ALA A 91 -5.71 -18.45 -18.33
C ALA A 91 -4.98 -17.61 -19.39
N MET A 92 -5.10 -16.28 -19.34
CA MET A 92 -4.47 -15.37 -20.29
C MET A 92 -2.93 -15.45 -20.23
N GLY A 93 -2.34 -15.43 -19.03
CA GLY A 93 -0.89 -15.55 -18.85
C GLY A 93 -0.35 -16.87 -19.41
N LYS A 94 -1.02 -17.99 -19.15
CA LYS A 94 -0.66 -19.30 -19.71
C LYS A 94 -0.82 -19.36 -21.23
N LEU A 95 -1.90 -18.79 -21.78
CA LEU A 95 -2.12 -18.72 -23.23
C LEU A 95 -1.05 -17.86 -23.94
N HIS A 96 -0.49 -16.87 -23.25
CA HIS A 96 0.68 -16.11 -23.73
C HIS A 96 2.02 -16.83 -23.55
N GLY A 97 2.03 -18.03 -22.95
CA GLY A 97 3.24 -18.82 -22.72
C GLY A 97 4.13 -18.29 -21.59
N LEU A 98 3.54 -17.64 -20.60
CA LEU A 98 4.23 -17.09 -19.44
C LEU A 98 4.11 -18.01 -18.22
N THR A 99 5.14 -17.98 -17.36
CA THR A 99 5.07 -18.56 -16.02
C THR A 99 4.34 -17.57 -15.12
N ILE A 100 3.02 -17.74 -15.02
CA ILE A 100 2.14 -16.84 -14.26
C ILE A 100 1.82 -17.40 -12.87
N GLY A 101 2.15 -16.62 -11.83
CA GLY A 101 1.64 -16.80 -10.47
C GLY A 101 0.50 -15.83 -10.17
N LEU A 102 0.05 -15.81 -8.92
CA LEU A 102 -0.98 -14.87 -8.46
C LEU A 102 -0.63 -14.32 -7.08
N ASP A 103 -0.93 -13.06 -6.86
CA ASP A 103 -1.23 -12.56 -5.53
C ASP A 103 -2.76 -12.52 -5.37
N ILE A 104 -3.29 -13.54 -4.68
CA ILE A 104 -4.71 -13.61 -4.34
C ILE A 104 -4.89 -12.77 -3.09
N CYS A 105 -5.29 -11.52 -3.29
CA CYS A 105 -5.32 -10.52 -2.25
C CYS A 105 -6.63 -9.73 -2.21
N SER A 106 -6.82 -9.00 -1.13
CA SER A 106 -7.90 -8.04 -0.96
C SER A 106 -7.42 -6.86 -0.14
N THR A 107 -7.75 -5.65 -0.57
CA THR A 107 -7.62 -4.50 0.32
C THR A 107 -8.64 -4.55 1.45
N LEU A 108 -8.36 -3.86 2.56
CA LEU A 108 -9.25 -3.84 3.72
C LEU A 108 -10.53 -3.02 3.53
N HIS A 109 -10.67 -2.33 2.40
CA HIS A 109 -11.88 -1.58 2.04
C HIS A 109 -12.75 -2.26 0.97
N MET A 110 -12.39 -3.49 0.58
CA MET A 110 -13.28 -4.39 -0.14
C MET A 110 -14.17 -5.19 0.82
N ASP A 111 -15.32 -5.65 0.32
CA ASP A 111 -16.23 -6.55 1.02
C ASP A 111 -15.78 -8.02 0.90
N VAL A 112 -14.49 -8.27 1.21
CA VAL A 112 -13.89 -9.60 1.22
C VAL A 112 -13.30 -9.81 2.60
N THR A 113 -13.86 -10.77 3.34
CA THR A 113 -13.38 -11.15 4.67
C THR A 113 -12.16 -12.06 4.60
N LEU A 114 -11.51 -12.31 5.75
CA LEU A 114 -10.43 -13.31 5.85
C LEU A 114 -10.90 -14.69 5.36
N ALA A 115 -12.13 -15.09 5.73
CA ALA A 115 -12.74 -16.35 5.31
C ALA A 115 -13.11 -16.36 3.81
N ASP A 116 -13.56 -15.23 3.26
CA ASP A 116 -13.80 -15.13 1.82
C ASP A 116 -12.49 -15.24 1.03
N LEU A 117 -11.39 -14.69 1.55
CA LEU A 117 -10.07 -14.83 0.93
C LEU A 117 -9.62 -16.28 0.92
N ASP A 118 -9.82 -17.02 2.01
CA ASP A 118 -9.59 -18.48 2.06
C ASP A 118 -10.41 -19.23 1.02
N TRP A 119 -11.69 -18.89 0.90
CA TRP A 119 -12.56 -19.45 -0.11
C TRP A 119 -12.05 -19.13 -1.53
N CYS A 120 -11.63 -17.89 -1.79
CA CYS A 120 -11.08 -17.49 -3.09
C CYS A 120 -9.86 -18.31 -3.47
N ILE A 121 -8.91 -18.46 -2.55
CA ILE A 121 -7.71 -19.29 -2.74
C ILE A 121 -8.12 -20.69 -3.18
N GLU A 122 -9.04 -21.33 -2.45
CA GLU A 122 -9.49 -22.69 -2.77
C GLU A 122 -10.19 -22.81 -4.13
N GLN A 123 -10.96 -21.81 -4.56
CA GLN A 123 -11.61 -21.83 -5.87
C GLN A 123 -10.60 -21.67 -7.02
N VAL A 124 -9.51 -20.93 -6.79
CA VAL A 124 -8.51 -20.61 -7.81
C VAL A 124 -7.47 -21.72 -7.97
N MET A 125 -7.09 -22.39 -6.88
CA MET A 125 -6.02 -23.40 -6.91
C MET A 125 -6.18 -24.49 -7.98
N PRO A 126 -7.37 -25.03 -8.30
CA PRO A 126 -7.53 -25.98 -9.41
C PRO A 126 -7.04 -25.49 -10.77
N ALA A 127 -6.99 -24.17 -11.01
CA ALA A 127 -6.41 -23.59 -12.22
C ALA A 127 -4.87 -23.64 -12.24
N ASN A 128 -4.25 -24.08 -11.14
CA ASN A 128 -2.83 -24.36 -10.96
C ASN A 128 -1.92 -23.18 -11.34
N PRO A 129 -2.02 -22.02 -10.65
CA PRO A 129 -1.07 -20.92 -10.83
C PRO A 129 0.36 -21.40 -10.49
N ALA A 130 1.37 -20.84 -11.14
CA ALA A 130 2.75 -21.31 -11.00
C ALA A 130 3.34 -21.07 -9.60
N TYR A 131 2.90 -20.00 -8.94
CA TYR A 131 3.23 -19.65 -7.56
C TYR A 131 2.16 -18.72 -6.99
N LEU A 132 2.10 -18.61 -5.67
CA LEU A 132 1.35 -17.57 -4.98
C LEU A 132 2.30 -16.68 -4.17
N MET A 133 1.89 -15.44 -3.89
CA MET A 133 2.52 -14.61 -2.84
C MET A 133 2.35 -15.26 -1.47
N ALA A 134 3.11 -14.79 -0.49
CA ALA A 134 3.00 -15.30 0.86
C ALA A 134 3.54 -14.30 1.89
N LEU A 135 2.82 -14.16 3.00
CA LEU A 135 3.23 -13.40 4.18
C LEU A 135 3.24 -14.28 5.44
N PRO A 136 3.86 -13.83 6.55
CA PRO A 136 3.86 -14.56 7.82
C PRO A 136 2.45 -14.84 8.36
N THR A 137 1.53 -13.90 8.13
CA THR A 137 0.08 -14.08 8.28
C THR A 137 -0.59 -13.68 6.98
N LYS A 138 -1.89 -13.35 6.98
CA LYS A 138 -2.56 -12.79 5.79
C LYS A 138 -2.37 -11.28 5.68
N ASN A 139 -1.96 -10.59 6.74
CA ASN A 139 -1.97 -9.13 6.79
C ASN A 139 -0.59 -8.54 6.44
N ASP A 140 -0.56 -7.59 5.51
CA ASP A 140 0.61 -6.77 5.24
C ASP A 140 0.45 -5.39 5.91
N PRO A 141 1.22 -5.09 6.96
CA PRO A 141 1.10 -3.82 7.65
C PRO A 141 1.64 -2.63 6.84
N MET A 142 2.49 -2.86 5.84
CA MET A 142 3.05 -1.78 5.00
C MET A 142 2.09 -1.44 3.86
N LEU A 143 1.63 -2.45 3.13
CA LEU A 143 0.74 -2.26 1.98
C LEU A 143 -0.73 -2.14 2.38
N SER A 144 -1.05 -2.45 3.64
CA SER A 144 -2.40 -2.37 4.21
C SER A 144 -3.44 -3.14 3.36
N TYR A 145 -3.08 -4.38 3.02
CA TYR A 145 -3.91 -5.33 2.29
C TYR A 145 -3.73 -6.73 2.88
N LEU A 146 -4.62 -7.63 2.48
CA LEU A 146 -4.63 -9.03 2.85
C LEU A 146 -4.17 -9.86 1.67
N THR A 147 -3.35 -10.88 1.89
CA THR A 147 -2.90 -11.85 0.87
C THR A 147 -2.85 -13.25 1.48
N THR A 148 -2.25 -14.18 0.75
CA THR A 148 -1.98 -15.55 1.17
C THR A 148 -0.94 -15.58 2.30
N ALA A 149 -1.20 -16.35 3.34
CA ALA A 149 -0.27 -16.62 4.43
C ALA A 149 0.63 -17.82 4.10
N PHE A 150 1.79 -17.96 4.75
CA PHE A 150 2.62 -19.17 4.67
C PHE A 150 1.81 -20.44 5.00
N ALA A 151 0.92 -20.35 5.99
CA ALA A 151 0.04 -21.42 6.40
C ALA A 151 -0.94 -21.86 5.29
N ASP A 152 -1.42 -20.92 4.46
CA ASP A 152 -2.28 -21.25 3.32
C ASP A 152 -1.57 -22.13 2.30
N HIS A 153 -0.27 -21.90 2.05
CA HIS A 153 0.50 -22.73 1.13
C HIS A 153 0.57 -24.19 1.61
N VAL A 154 0.62 -24.42 2.92
CA VAL A 154 0.61 -25.77 3.50
C VAL A 154 -0.79 -26.38 3.33
N ARG A 155 -1.85 -25.63 3.68
CA ARG A 155 -3.25 -26.05 3.55
C ARG A 155 -3.63 -26.45 2.12
N VAL A 156 -3.26 -25.63 1.12
CA VAL A 156 -3.60 -25.91 -0.28
C VAL A 156 -2.81 -27.09 -0.84
N ARG A 157 -1.56 -27.28 -0.40
CA ARG A 157 -0.75 -28.44 -0.80
C ARG A 157 -1.36 -29.73 -0.28
N GLU A 158 -1.77 -29.75 0.98
CA GLU A 158 -2.48 -30.89 1.58
C GLU A 158 -3.80 -31.17 0.84
N LYS A 159 -4.62 -30.13 0.64
CA LYS A 159 -5.94 -30.25 0.02
C LYS A 159 -5.90 -30.75 -1.43
N PHE A 160 -4.96 -30.26 -2.24
CA PHE A 160 -4.91 -30.54 -3.68
C PHE A 160 -3.80 -31.52 -4.08
N GLY A 161 -3.01 -32.03 -3.12
CA GLY A 161 -1.87 -32.91 -3.40
C GLY A 161 -0.73 -32.23 -4.14
N TYR A 162 -0.57 -30.91 -3.97
CA TYR A 162 0.53 -30.17 -4.59
C TYR A 162 1.83 -30.32 -3.81
N GLN A 163 2.94 -30.31 -4.53
CA GLN A 163 4.26 -30.51 -3.97
C GLN A 163 5.14 -29.30 -4.22
N ILE A 164 6.09 -29.10 -3.32
CA ILE A 164 7.20 -28.17 -3.49
C ILE A 164 8.19 -28.81 -4.47
N ASN A 165 8.91 -28.01 -5.26
CA ASN A 165 9.94 -28.57 -6.13
C ASN A 165 11.02 -29.35 -5.33
N ASP A 166 11.60 -30.36 -5.97
CA ASP A 166 12.54 -31.30 -5.34
C ASP A 166 13.75 -30.60 -4.68
N ALA A 167 14.26 -29.53 -5.31
CA ALA A 167 15.41 -28.80 -4.79
C ALA A 167 15.10 -28.12 -3.45
N MET A 168 13.91 -27.54 -3.31
CA MET A 168 13.47 -26.93 -2.05
C MET A 168 13.04 -27.99 -1.04
N TRP A 169 12.43 -29.09 -1.47
CA TRP A 169 12.12 -30.21 -0.56
C TRP A 169 13.38 -30.80 0.06
N ALA A 170 14.40 -31.08 -0.76
CA ALA A 170 15.71 -31.54 -0.30
C ALA A 170 16.41 -30.50 0.59
N PHE A 171 16.21 -29.21 0.34
CA PHE A 171 16.69 -28.15 1.24
C PHE A 171 16.01 -28.23 2.61
N PHE A 172 14.67 -28.36 2.66
CA PHE A 172 13.94 -28.49 3.92
C PHE A 172 14.33 -29.75 4.70
N GLN A 173 14.61 -30.86 4.01
CA GLN A 173 15.16 -32.06 4.64
C GLN A 173 16.57 -31.82 5.20
N LYS A 174 17.44 -31.19 4.41
CA LYS A 174 18.81 -30.86 4.82
C LYS A 174 18.84 -29.99 6.08
N ILE A 175 17.92 -29.04 6.19
CA ILE A 175 17.84 -28.16 7.37
C ILE A 175 16.92 -28.73 8.46
N GLY A 176 16.44 -29.97 8.35
CA GLY A 176 15.68 -30.64 9.41
C GLY A 176 14.26 -30.10 9.65
N ILE A 177 13.65 -29.43 8.68
CA ILE A 177 12.23 -29.02 8.74
C ILE A 177 11.30 -30.19 8.37
N ILE A 178 11.77 -31.03 7.46
CA ILE A 178 11.10 -32.26 7.00
C ILE A 178 12.05 -33.43 7.25
N ASP A 179 11.55 -34.58 7.67
CA ASP A 179 12.34 -35.80 7.88
C ASP A 179 12.61 -36.58 6.58
N ALA A 180 13.24 -37.77 6.70
CA ALA A 180 13.56 -38.61 5.56
C ALA A 180 12.30 -39.26 4.92
N GLU A 181 11.25 -39.44 5.72
CA GLU A 181 9.94 -39.99 5.36
C GLU A 181 9.00 -38.93 4.75
N GLY A 182 9.41 -37.67 4.74
CA GLY A 182 8.66 -36.55 4.17
C GLY A 182 7.66 -35.92 5.13
N GLN A 183 7.78 -36.17 6.44
CA GLN A 183 6.92 -35.61 7.48
C GLN A 183 7.54 -34.37 8.13
N PRO A 184 6.71 -33.41 8.60
CA PRO A 184 7.17 -32.30 9.46
C PRO A 184 7.87 -32.79 10.74
N THR A 185 8.97 -32.15 11.13
CA THR A 185 9.69 -32.40 12.40
C THR A 185 9.23 -31.44 13.50
N GLU A 186 9.83 -31.53 14.70
CA GLU A 186 9.62 -30.53 15.77
C GLU A 186 10.08 -29.11 15.40
N HIS A 187 10.82 -28.94 14.30
CA HIS A 187 11.28 -27.65 13.81
C HIS A 187 10.34 -26.99 12.79
N PHE A 188 9.28 -27.69 12.38
CA PHE A 188 8.32 -27.12 11.44
C PHE A 188 7.64 -25.88 12.05
N GLY A 189 7.54 -24.81 11.26
CA GLY A 189 7.00 -23.53 11.74
C GLY A 189 7.90 -22.77 12.72
N ASN A 190 9.12 -23.23 13.00
CA ASN A 190 10.04 -22.55 13.92
C ASN A 190 11.01 -21.61 13.16
N PRO A 191 10.77 -20.27 13.14
CA PRO A 191 11.66 -19.34 12.44
C PRO A 191 13.06 -19.26 13.07
N LYS A 192 13.21 -19.51 14.38
CA LYS A 192 14.50 -19.49 15.08
C LYS A 192 15.40 -20.62 14.62
N TRP A 193 14.82 -21.79 14.36
CA TRP A 193 15.56 -22.92 13.81
C TRP A 193 16.11 -22.61 12.41
N VAL A 194 15.29 -22.01 11.55
CA VAL A 194 15.74 -21.57 10.22
C VAL A 194 16.84 -20.51 10.34
N TYR A 195 16.71 -19.57 11.27
CA TYR A 195 17.74 -18.58 11.56
C TYR A 195 19.05 -19.24 12.01
N TYR A 196 18.98 -20.20 12.93
CA TYR A 196 20.13 -20.97 13.39
C TYR A 196 20.84 -21.70 12.24
N GLN A 197 20.09 -22.43 11.39
CA GLN A 197 20.63 -23.10 10.21
C GLN A 197 21.29 -22.12 9.23
N TYR A 198 20.70 -20.93 9.05
CA TYR A 198 21.30 -19.86 8.27
C TYR A 198 22.63 -19.36 8.87
N ARG A 199 22.72 -19.17 10.19
CA ARG A 199 23.95 -18.75 10.88
C ARG A 199 25.04 -19.81 10.77
N LEU A 200 24.72 -21.09 10.96
CA LEU A 200 25.67 -22.19 10.73
C LEU A 200 26.20 -22.19 9.29
N ALA A 201 25.33 -22.00 8.30
CA ALA A 201 25.73 -21.92 6.90
C ALA A 201 26.64 -20.71 6.59
N LYS A 202 26.61 -19.67 7.43
CA LYS A 202 27.51 -18.51 7.36
C LYS A 202 28.82 -18.72 8.14
N GLY A 203 29.02 -19.87 8.77
CA GLY A 203 30.22 -20.19 9.54
C GLY A 203 30.20 -19.61 10.96
N ASP A 204 29.02 -19.31 11.51
CA ASP A 204 28.88 -18.90 12.90
C ASP A 204 29.29 -20.03 13.85
N THR A 205 30.13 -19.72 14.85
CA THR A 205 30.69 -20.69 15.80
C THR A 205 30.09 -20.59 17.19
N ARG A 206 29.13 -19.67 17.41
CA ARG A 206 28.41 -19.56 18.67
C ARG A 206 27.56 -20.81 18.91
N SER A 207 27.21 -21.06 20.17
CA SER A 207 26.29 -22.13 20.52
C SER A 207 24.88 -21.88 19.94
N GLN A 208 24.10 -22.95 19.76
CA GLN A 208 22.71 -22.84 19.33
C GLN A 208 21.90 -21.91 20.24
N ALA A 209 22.06 -22.04 21.56
CA ALA A 209 21.35 -21.21 22.54
C ALA A 209 21.65 -19.71 22.37
N GLU A 210 22.90 -19.33 22.08
CA GLU A 210 23.26 -17.93 21.83
C GLU A 210 22.61 -17.39 20.55
N ILE A 211 22.54 -18.20 19.50
CA ILE A 211 21.93 -17.81 18.22
C ILE A 211 20.41 -17.74 18.35
N GLU A 212 19.79 -18.67 19.08
CA GLU A 212 18.35 -18.67 19.33
C GLU A 212 17.93 -17.48 20.22
N ALA A 213 18.73 -17.12 21.22
CA ALA A 213 18.49 -15.91 22.03
C ALA A 213 18.57 -14.62 21.19
N GLU A 214 19.50 -14.55 20.23
CA GLU A 214 19.51 -13.48 19.24
C GLU A 214 18.24 -13.53 18.36
N GLY A 215 17.81 -14.74 17.96
CA GLY A 215 16.57 -14.95 17.22
C GLY A 215 15.34 -14.41 17.97
N ASP A 216 15.23 -14.68 19.27
CA ASP A 216 14.17 -14.14 20.14
C ASP A 216 14.17 -12.60 20.14
N GLN A 217 15.35 -11.99 20.28
CA GLN A 217 15.48 -10.53 20.20
C GLN A 217 15.01 -10.00 18.84
N ARG A 218 15.39 -10.64 17.73
CA ARG A 218 14.96 -10.20 16.39
C ARG A 218 13.46 -10.36 16.17
N LEU A 219 12.86 -11.44 16.65
CA LEU A 219 11.42 -11.63 16.56
C LEU A 219 10.68 -10.57 17.37
N ALA A 220 11.16 -10.23 18.57
CA ALA A 220 10.62 -9.14 19.38
C ALA A 220 10.71 -7.80 18.64
N GLU A 221 11.87 -7.46 18.05
CA GLU A 221 12.05 -6.23 17.25
C GLU A 221 11.09 -6.17 16.05
N ILE A 222 10.79 -7.29 15.41
CA ILE A 222 9.86 -7.33 14.28
C ILE A 222 8.41 -7.14 14.75
N ARG A 223 8.02 -7.80 15.86
CA ARG A 223 6.70 -7.63 16.46
C ARG A 223 6.46 -6.21 16.97
N GLU A 224 7.47 -5.59 17.58
CA GLU A 224 7.42 -4.19 18.02
C GLU A 224 7.14 -3.21 16.86
N ARG A 225 7.51 -3.61 15.63
CA ARG A 225 7.22 -2.85 14.39
C ARG A 225 5.88 -3.19 13.74
N GLY A 226 5.00 -3.89 14.45
CA GLY A 226 3.64 -4.20 13.97
C GLY A 226 3.57 -5.31 12.91
N VAL A 227 4.59 -6.18 12.82
CA VAL A 227 4.57 -7.32 11.90
C VAL A 227 4.25 -8.60 12.68
N PRO A 228 3.03 -9.15 12.57
CA PRO A 228 2.69 -10.42 13.19
C PRO A 228 3.44 -11.55 12.49
N ILE A 229 4.18 -12.35 13.27
CA ILE A 229 4.96 -13.50 12.77
C ILE A 229 4.43 -14.80 13.37
N ALA A 230 4.27 -15.82 12.53
CA ALA A 230 3.97 -17.18 12.97
C ALA A 230 5.19 -17.83 13.63
N GLU A 231 5.01 -18.29 14.87
CA GLU A 231 5.96 -19.11 15.61
C GLU A 231 5.25 -20.41 16.00
N GLY A 232 5.54 -21.48 15.27
CA GLY A 232 4.80 -22.74 15.36
C GLY A 232 3.52 -22.74 14.53
N HIS A 233 2.58 -23.61 14.91
CA HIS A 233 1.30 -23.81 14.24
C HIS A 233 0.21 -24.18 15.26
N GLY A 234 -1.05 -24.15 14.83
CA GLY A 234 -2.21 -24.62 15.59
C GLY A 234 -2.27 -26.14 15.73
N GLU A 235 -3.48 -26.69 15.89
CA GLU A 235 -3.68 -28.14 15.97
C GLU A 235 -3.18 -28.82 14.69
N GLU A 236 -3.53 -28.24 13.53
CA GLU A 236 -3.00 -28.64 12.24
C GLU A 236 -1.78 -27.78 11.84
N ILE A 237 -0.85 -28.37 11.10
CA ILE A 237 0.41 -27.72 10.66
C ILE A 237 0.21 -26.50 9.75
N TRP A 238 -1.00 -26.33 9.21
CA TRP A 238 -1.41 -25.21 8.37
C TRP A 238 -2.33 -24.21 9.08
N GLN A 239 -2.46 -24.29 10.40
CA GLN A 239 -3.19 -23.30 11.19
C GLN A 239 -2.21 -22.36 11.88
N LEU A 240 -2.61 -21.10 12.02
CA LEU A 240 -1.95 -20.18 12.95
C LEU A 240 -2.20 -20.65 14.39
N THR A 241 -1.37 -20.20 15.33
CA THR A 241 -1.69 -20.38 16.75
C THR A 241 -2.94 -19.58 17.11
N PRO A 242 -3.75 -20.01 18.11
CA PRO A 242 -4.96 -19.29 18.50
C PRO A 242 -4.72 -17.81 18.85
N GLU A 243 -3.58 -17.50 19.48
CA GLU A 243 -3.22 -16.14 19.85
C GLU A 243 -2.95 -15.26 18.62
N LEU A 244 -2.23 -15.78 17.63
CA LEU A 244 -1.90 -15.07 16.40
C LEU A 244 -3.11 -14.93 15.47
N GLU A 245 -3.99 -15.93 15.45
CA GLU A 245 -5.27 -15.84 14.76
C GLU A 245 -6.17 -14.77 15.40
N ALA A 246 -6.21 -14.69 16.73
CA ALA A 246 -6.95 -13.64 17.43
C ALA A 246 -6.37 -12.24 17.13
N GLU A 247 -5.04 -12.09 17.10
CA GLU A 247 -4.36 -10.85 16.70
C GLU A 247 -4.72 -10.45 15.27
N LEU A 248 -4.66 -11.37 14.31
CA LEU A 248 -5.03 -11.11 12.91
C LEU A 248 -6.49 -10.67 12.77
N ASN A 249 -7.41 -11.34 13.45
CA ASN A 249 -8.82 -10.96 13.47
C ASN A 249 -9.03 -9.58 14.10
N HIS A 250 -8.31 -9.27 15.18
CA HIS A 250 -8.37 -7.94 15.80
C HIS A 250 -7.92 -6.83 14.85
N LEU A 251 -6.78 -7.01 14.15
CA LEU A 251 -6.28 -6.05 13.16
C LEU A 251 -7.27 -5.84 12.01
N TYR A 252 -7.90 -6.92 11.54
CA TYR A 252 -8.94 -6.84 10.51
C TYR A 252 -10.16 -6.05 10.98
N GLU A 253 -10.69 -6.37 12.16
CA GLU A 253 -11.88 -5.69 12.72
C GLU A 253 -11.58 -4.21 13.02
N ASP A 254 -10.43 -3.92 13.61
CA ASP A 254 -9.97 -2.55 13.83
C ASP A 254 -9.91 -1.76 12.52
N ALA A 255 -9.39 -2.36 11.45
CA ALA A 255 -9.34 -1.73 10.16
C ALA A 255 -10.74 -1.45 9.58
N LYS A 256 -11.71 -2.35 9.79
CA LYS A 256 -13.10 -2.13 9.38
C LYS A 256 -13.75 -1.01 10.18
N VAL A 257 -13.54 -0.94 11.48
CA VAL A 257 -14.02 0.18 12.31
C VAL A 257 -13.42 1.50 11.82
N SER A 258 -12.10 1.55 11.65
CA SER A 258 -11.38 2.74 11.17
C SER A 258 -11.84 3.23 9.80
N LEU A 259 -12.14 2.30 8.89
CA LEU A 259 -12.64 2.60 7.55
C LEU A 259 -14.04 3.22 7.56
N TRP A 260 -14.96 2.65 8.36
CA TRP A 260 -16.37 3.02 8.36
C TRP A 260 -16.75 4.06 9.40
N THR A 261 -15.80 4.49 10.24
CA THR A 261 -15.98 5.65 11.12
C THR A 261 -16.27 6.89 10.29
N GLU A 262 -17.39 7.57 10.57
CA GLU A 262 -17.76 8.81 9.90
C GLU A 262 -16.95 10.00 10.44
N PHE A 263 -16.66 10.96 9.56
CA PHE A 263 -15.89 12.14 9.93
C PHE A 263 -16.80 13.28 10.40
N GLU A 264 -16.95 13.40 11.71
CA GLU A 264 -17.76 14.45 12.32
C GLU A 264 -16.98 15.76 12.49
N ALA A 265 -17.65 16.89 12.27
CA ALA A 265 -17.05 18.21 12.45
C ALA A 265 -16.53 18.46 13.89
N ALA A 266 -17.16 17.82 14.88
CA ALA A 266 -16.74 17.89 16.28
C ALA A 266 -15.37 17.24 16.53
N SER A 267 -14.98 16.25 15.71
CA SER A 267 -13.73 15.51 15.86
C SER A 267 -12.48 16.38 15.67
N LEU A 268 -12.62 17.52 15.00
CA LEU A 268 -11.55 18.52 14.84
C LEU A 268 -11.81 19.81 15.63
N ALA A 269 -12.58 19.77 16.73
CA ALA A 269 -12.85 20.96 17.54
C ALA A 269 -11.58 21.65 18.09
N PHE A 270 -10.46 20.92 18.20
CA PHE A 270 -9.16 21.48 18.58
C PHE A 270 -8.47 22.27 17.45
N VAL A 271 -8.90 22.10 16.20
CA VAL A 271 -8.39 22.85 15.05
C VAL A 271 -9.17 24.15 14.93
N SER A 272 -8.51 25.28 15.18
CA SER A 272 -9.14 26.60 15.05
C SER A 272 -9.26 27.05 13.58
N LYS A 273 -10.27 27.90 13.30
CA LYS A 273 -10.51 28.53 11.99
C LYS A 273 -10.62 27.54 10.83
N THR A 274 -11.55 26.60 10.90
CA THR A 274 -11.77 25.62 9.83
C THR A 274 -12.69 26.17 8.73
N ILE A 275 -12.44 25.76 7.49
CA ILE A 275 -13.35 25.96 6.35
C ILE A 275 -13.75 24.57 5.84
N PRO A 276 -15.05 24.22 5.90
CA PRO A 276 -15.51 22.93 5.42
C PRO A 276 -15.47 22.89 3.89
N ILE A 277 -14.90 21.81 3.37
CA ILE A 277 -14.81 21.46 1.97
C ILE A 277 -15.48 20.10 1.80
N ILE A 278 -16.38 20.00 0.82
CA ILE A 278 -17.18 18.84 0.52
C ILE A 278 -16.85 18.46 -0.92
N THR A 279 -16.57 17.18 -1.13
CA THR A 279 -16.33 16.61 -2.46
C THR A 279 -17.65 16.33 -3.17
N GLN A 280 -17.63 15.55 -4.25
CA GLN A 280 -18.83 15.06 -4.91
C GLN A 280 -19.29 13.71 -4.34
N SER A 281 -18.59 13.16 -3.35
CA SER A 281 -19.04 11.94 -2.66
C SER A 281 -20.30 12.21 -1.86
N ASP A 282 -21.34 11.40 -2.11
CA ASP A 282 -22.64 11.53 -1.44
C ASP A 282 -22.57 11.13 0.03
N ASP A 283 -21.87 10.04 0.33
CA ASP A 283 -21.67 9.49 1.67
C ASP A 283 -20.34 8.73 1.78
N ARG A 284 -20.07 8.15 2.95
CA ARG A 284 -18.84 7.40 3.22
C ARG A 284 -18.71 6.18 2.30
N LYS A 285 -19.82 5.52 1.96
CA LYS A 285 -19.82 4.34 1.09
C LYS A 285 -19.52 4.71 -0.34
N ASP A 286 -20.14 5.76 -0.85
CA ASP A 286 -19.84 6.31 -2.17
C ASP A 286 -18.36 6.70 -2.27
N TYR A 287 -17.84 7.39 -1.25
CA TYR A 287 -16.42 7.77 -1.17
C TYR A 287 -15.45 6.58 -1.24
N VAL A 288 -15.77 5.49 -0.53
CA VAL A 288 -14.92 4.28 -0.51
C VAL A 288 -15.01 3.53 -1.84
N TYR A 289 -16.17 3.48 -2.49
CA TYR A 289 -16.40 2.67 -3.69
C TYR A 289 -16.18 3.41 -5.02
N HIS A 290 -16.20 4.73 -5.01
CA HIS A 290 -16.05 5.57 -6.20
C HIS A 290 -15.01 6.68 -5.91
N PRO A 291 -13.70 6.36 -5.98
CA PRO A 291 -12.63 7.32 -5.68
C PRO A 291 -12.78 8.66 -6.41
N GLU A 292 -13.27 8.65 -7.64
CA GLU A 292 -13.47 9.82 -8.49
C GLU A 292 -14.45 10.86 -7.89
N SER A 293 -15.41 10.43 -7.06
CA SER A 293 -16.33 11.37 -6.39
C SER A 293 -15.61 12.12 -5.27
N GLY A 294 -14.66 11.46 -4.60
CA GLY A 294 -13.81 12.02 -3.56
C GLY A 294 -12.63 12.86 -4.08
N GLU A 295 -12.33 12.81 -5.38
CA GLU A 295 -11.31 13.64 -6.02
C GLU A 295 -11.84 15.01 -6.45
N GLN A 296 -13.15 15.13 -6.64
CA GLN A 296 -13.78 16.31 -7.22
C GLN A 296 -14.46 17.17 -6.17
N LEU A 297 -14.21 18.48 -6.22
CA LEU A 297 -14.84 19.43 -5.30
C LEU A 297 -16.29 19.72 -5.67
N SER A 298 -17.14 19.92 -4.67
CA SER A 298 -18.48 20.44 -4.88
C SER A 298 -18.45 21.90 -5.35
N ARG A 299 -19.51 22.34 -6.05
CA ARG A 299 -19.67 23.76 -6.44
C ARG A 299 -19.69 24.70 -5.22
N GLY A 300 -20.20 24.23 -4.09
CA GLY A 300 -20.23 24.99 -2.83
C GLY A 300 -18.83 25.25 -2.31
N SER A 301 -17.98 24.23 -2.30
CA SER A 301 -16.60 24.33 -1.84
C SER A 301 -15.73 25.18 -2.76
N VAL A 302 -15.93 25.10 -4.08
CA VAL A 302 -15.27 26.03 -5.01
C VAL A 302 -15.63 27.48 -4.68
N ARG A 303 -16.88 27.79 -4.33
CA ARG A 303 -17.26 29.15 -3.89
C ARG A 303 -16.57 29.54 -2.57
N ALA A 304 -16.51 28.64 -1.59
CA ALA A 304 -15.84 28.89 -0.31
C ALA A 304 -14.33 29.18 -0.50
N LEU A 305 -13.65 28.42 -1.35
CA LEU A 305 -12.24 28.63 -1.70
C LEU A 305 -12.03 29.97 -2.42
N ASN A 306 -12.92 30.34 -3.34
CA ASN A 306 -12.86 31.66 -3.99
C ASN A 306 -13.03 32.80 -2.98
N GLN A 307 -13.91 32.64 -1.98
CA GLN A 307 -14.08 33.62 -0.89
C GLN A 307 -12.85 33.71 0.01
N LEU A 308 -12.22 32.58 0.35
CA LEU A 308 -10.94 32.55 1.08
C LEU A 308 -9.86 33.30 0.28
N ARG A 309 -9.68 32.97 -1.00
CA ARG A 309 -8.72 33.64 -1.88
C ARG A 309 -8.95 35.16 -1.93
N GLN A 310 -10.21 35.59 -2.03
CA GLN A 310 -10.56 37.03 -2.02
C GLN A 310 -10.15 37.72 -0.72
N ARG A 311 -10.23 37.04 0.43
CA ARG A 311 -9.77 37.58 1.73
C ARG A 311 -8.26 37.75 1.79
N TRP A 312 -7.49 36.88 1.14
CA TRP A 312 -6.04 37.02 1.03
C TRP A 312 -5.60 38.15 0.10
N GLY A 313 -6.43 38.49 -0.89
CA GLY A 313 -6.12 39.53 -1.86
C GLY A 313 -4.87 39.19 -2.69
N ALA A 314 -3.95 40.14 -2.79
CA ALA A 314 -2.73 40.03 -3.60
C ALA A 314 -1.55 39.37 -2.86
N THR A 315 -1.70 39.06 -1.57
CA THR A 315 -0.64 38.50 -0.72
C THR A 315 -1.10 37.19 -0.09
N PRO A 316 -1.18 36.09 -0.87
CA PRO A 316 -1.54 34.79 -0.33
C PRO A 316 -0.47 34.28 0.66
N PRO A 317 -0.84 33.50 1.68
CA PRO A 317 0.13 32.78 2.49
C PRO A 317 0.93 31.82 1.60
N ALA A 318 2.20 31.59 1.95
CA ALA A 318 3.07 30.67 1.22
C ALA A 318 2.64 29.21 1.34
N VAL A 319 1.93 28.87 2.43
CA VAL A 319 1.50 27.49 2.73
C VAL A 319 0.04 27.44 3.19
N GLN A 320 -0.76 26.56 2.58
CA GLN A 320 -2.11 26.23 3.04
C GLN A 320 -2.16 24.79 3.59
N PHE A 321 -2.67 24.63 4.81
CA PHE A 321 -2.94 23.29 5.37
C PHE A 321 -4.31 22.78 4.95
N ILE A 322 -4.35 21.54 4.52
CA ILE A 322 -5.57 20.81 4.16
C ILE A 322 -5.60 19.54 5.00
N ILE A 323 -6.74 19.24 5.62
CA ILE A 323 -6.95 18.06 6.44
C ILE A 323 -8.12 17.29 5.82
N SER A 324 -7.96 16.01 5.55
CA SER A 324 -9.03 15.16 5.05
C SER A 324 -9.07 13.84 5.81
N ASP A 325 -10.27 13.39 6.14
CA ASP A 325 -10.53 12.06 6.70
C ASP A 325 -9.81 10.92 5.97
N GLY A 326 -9.73 10.97 4.65
CA GLY A 326 -9.10 9.92 3.87
C GLY A 326 -9.79 8.57 4.13
N LEU A 327 -9.04 7.49 4.16
CA LEU A 327 -9.59 6.14 4.40
C LEU A 327 -9.60 5.75 5.89
N ASN A 328 -9.09 6.59 6.79
CA ASN A 328 -9.00 6.28 8.21
C ASN A 328 -9.18 7.55 9.06
N VAL A 329 -10.38 7.76 9.60
CA VAL A 329 -10.67 8.92 10.47
C VAL A 329 -9.87 8.88 11.76
N ARG A 330 -9.71 7.69 12.35
CA ARG A 330 -9.02 7.49 13.64
C ARG A 330 -7.57 7.95 13.61
N SER A 331 -6.93 7.82 12.45
CA SER A 331 -5.58 8.34 12.23
C SER A 331 -5.41 9.84 12.52
N LEU A 332 -6.48 10.62 12.45
CA LEU A 332 -6.45 12.06 12.72
C LEU A 332 -6.95 12.42 14.12
N THR A 333 -7.82 11.59 14.68
CA THR A 333 -8.56 11.89 15.92
C THR A 333 -7.97 11.25 17.16
N ASP A 334 -7.14 10.23 16.99
CA ASP A 334 -6.47 9.57 18.11
C ASP A 334 -5.55 10.54 18.86
N GLU A 335 -5.43 10.32 20.17
CA GLU A 335 -4.61 11.16 21.03
C GLU A 335 -3.15 11.11 20.58
N GLY A 336 -2.50 12.27 20.56
CA GLY A 336 -1.10 12.35 20.13
C GLY A 336 -0.88 12.36 18.62
N HIS A 337 -1.92 12.31 17.78
CA HIS A 337 -1.76 12.31 16.31
C HIS A 337 -1.73 13.73 15.70
N LEU A 338 -2.87 14.23 15.21
CA LEU A 338 -2.91 15.42 14.36
C LEU A 338 -2.56 16.72 15.10
N ALA A 339 -2.93 16.85 16.37
CA ALA A 339 -2.69 18.06 17.16
C ALA A 339 -1.19 18.38 17.34
N PRO A 340 -0.33 17.47 17.84
CA PRO A 340 1.12 17.73 17.94
C PRO A 340 1.78 17.90 16.56
N PHE A 341 1.31 17.19 15.53
CA PHE A 341 1.77 17.37 14.16
C PHE A 341 1.57 18.80 13.67
N LEU A 342 0.34 19.32 13.72
CA LEU A 342 -0.02 20.66 13.23
C LEU A 342 0.73 21.76 13.98
N SER A 343 0.83 21.62 15.31
CA SER A 343 1.54 22.59 16.16
C SER A 343 3.02 22.67 15.79
N SER A 344 3.69 21.52 15.71
CA SER A 344 5.11 21.43 15.36
C SER A 344 5.37 21.91 13.94
N LEU A 345 4.54 21.47 12.97
CA LEU A 345 4.72 21.83 11.56
C LEU A 345 4.56 23.34 11.35
N ARG A 346 3.56 23.97 11.98
CA ARG A 346 3.36 25.42 11.87
C ARG A 346 4.55 26.18 12.46
N ARG A 347 5.07 25.76 13.61
CA ARG A 347 6.29 26.34 14.20
C ARG A 347 7.47 26.21 13.24
N ASP A 348 7.76 25.00 12.78
CA ASP A 348 8.96 24.72 11.98
C ASP A 348 8.92 25.44 10.61
N LEU A 349 7.75 25.57 9.98
CA LEU A 349 7.57 26.37 8.77
C LEU A 349 7.73 27.88 9.03
N SER A 350 7.22 28.37 10.17
CA SER A 350 7.35 29.78 10.56
C SER A 350 8.81 30.16 10.86
N GLU A 351 9.56 29.27 11.53
CA GLU A 351 11.00 29.44 11.78
C GLU A 351 11.83 29.48 10.49
N LYS A 352 11.35 28.81 9.43
CA LYS A 352 11.92 28.90 8.07
C LYS A 352 11.50 30.14 7.30
N GLY A 353 10.65 31.00 7.87
CA GLY A 353 10.20 32.26 7.29
C GLY A 353 8.97 32.16 6.39
N TYR A 354 8.29 31.01 6.35
CA TYR A 354 7.07 30.85 5.55
C TYR A 354 5.83 31.34 6.31
N GLN A 355 5.02 32.16 5.64
CA GLN A 355 3.70 32.52 6.16
C GLN A 355 2.71 31.37 5.92
N VAL A 356 2.28 30.72 7.00
CA VAL A 356 1.26 29.66 6.96
C VAL A 356 -0.14 30.27 7.11
N ALA A 357 -1.10 29.85 6.29
CA ALA A 357 -2.50 30.27 6.39
C ALA A 357 -3.06 30.05 7.80
N ASP A 358 -3.87 30.99 8.28
CA ASP A 358 -4.56 30.87 9.57
C ASP A 358 -5.68 29.84 9.50
N GLU A 359 -6.41 29.80 8.38
CA GLU A 359 -7.49 28.85 8.16
C GLU A 359 -7.00 27.46 7.76
N HIS A 360 -7.70 26.43 8.25
CA HIS A 360 -7.49 25.04 7.84
C HIS A 360 -8.62 24.61 6.92
N LEU A 361 -8.29 24.11 5.74
CA LEU A 361 -9.30 23.47 4.89
C LEU A 361 -9.57 22.07 5.43
N VAL A 362 -10.83 21.74 5.69
CA VAL A 362 -11.23 20.42 6.18
C VAL A 362 -12.09 19.76 5.12
N ILE A 363 -11.55 18.77 4.42
CA ILE A 363 -12.25 18.02 3.38
C ILE A 363 -12.91 16.79 3.99
N THR A 364 -14.23 16.70 3.86
CA THR A 364 -14.96 15.46 4.11
C THR A 364 -14.97 14.63 2.84
N HIS A 365 -14.66 13.33 2.94
CA HIS A 365 -14.58 12.40 1.82
C HIS A 365 -13.57 12.83 0.75
N GLY A 366 -12.38 13.27 1.18
CA GLY A 366 -11.35 13.79 0.29
C GLY A 366 -10.31 12.75 -0.11
N ARG A 367 -10.03 12.62 -1.41
CA ARG A 367 -8.82 11.99 -1.94
C ARG A 367 -7.70 13.03 -2.06
N VAL A 368 -6.46 12.58 -2.24
CA VAL A 368 -5.29 13.47 -2.40
C VAL A 368 -5.52 14.53 -3.49
N ARG A 369 -6.12 14.14 -4.62
CA ARG A 369 -6.44 15.04 -5.74
C ARG A 369 -7.44 16.14 -5.40
N ALA A 370 -8.32 15.96 -4.41
CA ALA A 370 -9.17 17.05 -3.93
C ALA A 370 -8.33 18.17 -3.29
N GLY A 371 -7.21 17.81 -2.64
CA GLY A 371 -6.23 18.79 -2.16
C GLY A 371 -5.56 19.57 -3.30
N TYR A 372 -5.21 18.89 -4.40
CA TYR A 372 -4.67 19.56 -5.60
C TYR A 372 -5.70 20.54 -6.17
N ALA A 373 -6.95 20.12 -6.31
CA ALA A 373 -8.04 20.98 -6.78
C ALA A 373 -8.25 22.21 -5.86
N CYS A 374 -8.08 22.07 -4.54
CA CYS A 374 -8.08 23.21 -3.64
C CYS A 374 -6.94 24.19 -3.97
N GLY A 375 -5.72 23.68 -4.17
CA GLY A 375 -4.56 24.49 -4.56
C GLY A 375 -4.75 25.21 -5.91
N GLU A 376 -5.29 24.54 -6.92
CA GLU A 376 -5.58 25.14 -8.23
C GLU A 376 -6.54 26.34 -8.10
N VAL A 377 -7.61 26.20 -7.31
CA VAL A 377 -8.59 27.28 -7.09
C VAL A 377 -7.98 28.45 -6.31
N LEU A 378 -7.14 28.16 -5.30
CA LEU A 378 -6.55 29.16 -4.43
C LEU A 378 -5.40 29.93 -5.09
N PHE A 379 -4.51 29.22 -5.77
CA PHE A 379 -3.23 29.76 -6.23
C PHE A 379 -3.17 29.99 -7.73
N GLY A 380 -3.94 29.26 -8.54
CA GLY A 380 -3.89 29.40 -10.00
C GLY A 380 -4.13 30.83 -10.52
N PRO A 381 -5.08 31.60 -9.95
CA PRO A 381 -5.31 32.98 -10.36
C PRO A 381 -4.33 34.01 -9.78
N GLN A 382 -3.37 33.59 -8.95
CA GLN A 382 -2.41 34.51 -8.33
C GLN A 382 -1.30 34.88 -9.33
N ALA A 383 -0.71 36.05 -9.16
CA ALA A 383 0.44 36.49 -9.93
C ALA A 383 1.73 36.33 -9.10
N SER A 384 2.10 35.09 -8.80
CA SER A 384 3.33 34.76 -8.07
C SER A 384 4.26 33.90 -8.91
N GLU A 385 5.50 34.39 -9.09
CA GLU A 385 6.60 33.60 -9.65
C GLU A 385 7.24 32.71 -8.59
N GLU A 386 7.16 33.11 -7.31
CA GLU A 386 7.63 32.27 -6.21
C GLU A 386 6.67 31.09 -6.00
N PRO A 387 7.20 29.89 -5.69
CA PRO A 387 6.37 28.74 -5.34
C PRO A 387 5.42 29.05 -4.17
N ILE A 388 4.21 28.56 -4.28
CA ILE A 388 3.20 28.55 -3.21
C ILE A 388 2.70 27.11 -3.11
N GLY A 389 2.40 26.63 -1.91
CA GLY A 389 2.11 25.23 -1.73
C GLY A 389 1.01 24.88 -0.73
N ILE A 390 0.64 23.60 -0.79
CA ILE A 390 -0.26 22.96 0.16
C ILE A 390 0.50 21.88 0.94
N VAL A 391 0.08 21.67 2.18
CA VAL A 391 0.35 20.44 2.94
C VAL A 391 -1.00 19.77 3.17
N HIS A 392 -1.24 18.66 2.49
CA HIS A 392 -2.49 17.89 2.60
C HIS A 392 -2.28 16.68 3.51
N ILE A 393 -2.84 16.78 4.71
CA ILE A 393 -2.82 15.76 5.75
C ILE A 393 -4.06 14.88 5.58
N ILE A 394 -3.86 13.57 5.42
CA ILE A 394 -4.93 12.66 5.04
C ILE A 394 -4.76 11.28 5.67
N GLY A 395 -5.85 10.70 6.18
CA GLY A 395 -5.85 9.36 6.75
C GLY A 395 -5.54 8.28 5.71
N GLU A 396 -4.59 7.41 6.02
CA GLU A 396 -4.16 6.33 5.13
C GLU A 396 -5.18 5.18 5.11
N ARG A 397 -4.92 4.17 4.27
CA ARG A 397 -5.68 2.92 4.33
C ARG A 397 -5.39 2.25 5.69
N PRO A 398 -6.42 1.83 6.46
CA PRO A 398 -6.19 1.13 7.72
C PRO A 398 -5.72 -0.32 7.45
N GLY A 399 -5.08 -0.95 8.44
CA GLY A 399 -4.70 -2.37 8.36
C GLY A 399 -3.56 -2.82 9.26
N SER A 400 -2.69 -1.91 9.67
CA SER A 400 -1.55 -2.21 10.54
C SER A 400 -1.82 -2.08 12.03
N GLY A 401 -2.97 -1.52 12.42
CA GLY A 401 -3.28 -1.12 13.81
C GLY A 401 -2.60 0.18 14.26
N HIS A 402 -1.70 0.76 13.45
CA HIS A 402 -1.01 2.01 13.79
C HIS A 402 -1.87 3.28 13.60
N HIS A 403 -3.01 3.17 12.93
CA HIS A 403 -3.84 4.30 12.49
C HIS A 403 -3.02 5.42 11.83
N ASN A 404 -2.33 5.10 10.74
CA ASN A 404 -1.45 6.06 10.07
C ASN A 404 -2.21 7.13 9.29
N PHE A 405 -1.69 8.35 9.32
CA PHE A 405 -1.97 9.40 8.34
C PHE A 405 -0.71 9.78 7.56
N SER A 406 -0.91 10.45 6.44
CA SER A 406 0.15 10.93 5.54
C SER A 406 0.07 12.44 5.36
N ALA A 407 1.20 13.07 5.04
CA ALA A 407 1.29 14.47 4.61
C ALA A 407 1.80 14.55 3.17
N TYR A 408 0.94 14.98 2.25
CA TYR A 408 1.25 15.21 0.84
C TYR A 408 1.64 16.69 0.61
N LEU A 409 2.80 16.88 0.00
CA LEU A 409 3.50 18.15 -0.12
C LEU A 409 3.55 18.55 -1.59
N THR A 410 2.92 19.68 -1.93
CA THR A 410 2.95 20.21 -3.30
C THR A 410 3.26 21.69 -3.25
N ALA A 411 4.27 22.12 -4.00
CA ALA A 411 4.69 23.53 -4.07
C ALA A 411 5.16 23.83 -5.48
N GLU A 412 4.46 24.74 -6.15
CA GLU A 412 4.73 25.14 -7.53
C GLU A 412 4.37 26.63 -7.73
N PRO A 413 4.92 27.30 -8.76
CA PRO A 413 4.51 28.67 -9.11
C PRO A 413 3.03 28.75 -9.47
N ALA A 414 2.41 29.92 -9.29
CA ALA A 414 1.00 30.15 -9.58
C ALA A 414 0.62 29.80 -11.04
N GLN A 415 1.55 30.00 -11.98
CA GLN A 415 1.35 29.61 -13.38
C GLN A 415 1.12 28.11 -13.59
N VAL A 416 1.75 27.25 -12.77
CA VAL A 416 1.57 25.79 -12.85
C VAL A 416 0.26 25.40 -12.19
N TRP A 417 -0.05 25.97 -11.02
CA TRP A 417 -1.36 25.83 -10.37
C TRP A 417 -2.53 26.30 -11.25
N GLY A 418 -2.28 27.28 -12.13
CA GLY A 418 -3.27 27.83 -13.06
C GLY A 418 -3.51 26.99 -14.30
N GLN A 419 -2.82 25.84 -14.46
CA GLN A 419 -3.01 24.90 -15.56
C GLN A 419 -3.78 23.67 -15.06
N PRO A 420 -5.11 23.59 -15.26
CA PRO A 420 -5.93 22.54 -14.69
C PRO A 420 -5.44 21.14 -15.04
N GLY A 421 -5.34 20.28 -14.03
CA GLY A 421 -4.92 18.88 -14.19
C GLY A 421 -3.41 18.68 -14.37
N THR A 422 -2.61 19.73 -14.25
CA THR A 422 -1.13 19.62 -14.31
C THR A 422 -0.54 19.14 -12.98
N ILE A 423 -1.18 19.52 -11.87
CA ILE A 423 -0.73 19.13 -10.54
C ILE A 423 -1.19 17.70 -10.24
N ASP A 424 -0.21 16.81 -10.07
CA ASP A 424 -0.44 15.39 -9.79
C ASP A 424 0.70 14.82 -8.92
N HIS A 425 0.63 13.52 -8.63
CA HIS A 425 1.55 12.76 -7.79
C HIS A 425 3.01 12.87 -8.23
N ASN A 426 3.30 13.08 -9.52
CA ASN A 426 4.66 13.28 -10.03
C ASN A 426 5.34 14.56 -9.50
N LEU A 427 4.56 15.60 -9.19
CA LEU A 427 5.02 16.86 -8.63
C LEU A 427 4.94 16.91 -7.10
N THR A 428 4.32 15.89 -6.50
CA THR A 428 4.09 15.81 -5.06
C THR A 428 5.21 15.04 -4.35
N ARG A 429 5.44 15.32 -3.08
CA ARG A 429 6.22 14.47 -2.15
C ARG A 429 5.33 14.03 -0.99
N VAL A 430 5.67 12.93 -0.34
CA VAL A 430 4.87 12.38 0.76
C VAL A 430 5.77 12.00 1.92
N VAL A 431 5.29 12.29 3.14
CA VAL A 431 5.74 11.68 4.39
C VAL A 431 4.56 10.84 4.88
N SER A 432 4.75 9.53 5.02
CA SER A 432 3.71 8.56 5.33
C SER A 432 4.01 7.78 6.61
N GLY A 433 3.04 7.01 7.10
CA GLY A 433 3.19 6.20 8.30
C GLY A 433 3.25 7.03 9.57
N ILE A 434 2.55 8.18 9.61
CA ILE A 434 2.58 9.10 10.75
C ILE A 434 1.54 8.65 11.78
N SER A 435 1.99 8.33 12.99
CA SER A 435 1.16 7.96 14.15
C SER A 435 1.98 7.96 15.44
N ASP A 436 1.32 7.77 16.58
CA ASP A 436 1.95 7.60 17.89
C ASP A 436 2.80 6.31 18.03
N THR A 437 2.62 5.35 17.12
CA THR A 437 3.25 4.02 17.17
C THR A 437 4.18 3.72 15.99
N ALA A 438 4.28 4.62 15.01
CA ALA A 438 5.17 4.51 13.85
C ALA A 438 6.10 5.74 13.74
N LEU A 439 5.93 6.58 12.71
CA LEU A 439 6.68 7.84 12.60
C LEU A 439 6.01 8.89 13.49
N LEU A 440 6.66 9.22 14.61
CA LEU A 440 6.09 10.13 15.60
C LEU A 440 5.73 11.50 14.98
N PRO A 441 4.54 12.06 15.28
CA PRO A 441 4.01 13.27 14.64
C PRO A 441 4.92 14.50 14.67
N GLU A 442 5.65 14.73 15.75
CA GLU A 442 6.59 15.87 15.86
C GLU A 442 7.84 15.67 14.99
N ILE A 443 8.31 14.43 14.86
CA ILE A 443 9.42 14.07 13.98
C ILE A 443 8.97 14.21 12.52
N ALA A 444 7.79 13.67 12.19
CA ALA A 444 7.18 13.81 10.88
C ALA A 444 7.01 15.29 10.49
N ALA A 445 6.54 16.15 11.40
CA ALA A 445 6.40 17.58 11.17
C ALA A 445 7.73 18.24 10.78
N THR A 446 8.83 17.85 11.44
CA THR A 446 10.18 18.35 11.12
C THR A 446 10.60 17.92 9.72
N GLU A 447 10.42 16.64 9.37
CA GLU A 447 10.74 16.11 8.04
C GLU A 447 9.90 16.77 6.93
N VAL A 448 8.60 16.94 7.17
CA VAL A 448 7.66 17.63 6.29
C VAL A 448 8.12 19.06 6.03
N ALA A 449 8.47 19.82 7.07
CA ALA A 449 8.98 21.19 6.93
C ALA A 449 10.29 21.24 6.14
N GLN A 450 11.20 20.28 6.31
CA GLN A 450 12.46 20.20 5.58
C GLN A 450 12.24 19.88 4.09
N ILE A 451 11.41 18.88 3.78
CA ILE A 451 11.09 18.51 2.40
C ILE A 451 10.40 19.67 1.70
N PHE A 452 9.40 20.29 2.35
CA PHE A 452 8.66 21.41 1.80
C PHE A 452 9.58 22.61 1.50
N ASP A 453 10.48 22.95 2.42
CA ASP A 453 11.50 23.99 2.22
C ASP A 453 12.38 23.72 0.99
N GLY A 454 12.79 22.48 0.81
CA GLY A 454 13.52 22.06 -0.39
C GLY A 454 12.70 22.23 -1.67
N MET A 455 11.39 21.97 -1.64
CA MET A 455 10.50 22.16 -2.78
C MET A 455 10.32 23.65 -3.12
N MET A 456 10.11 24.49 -2.11
CA MET A 456 10.00 25.96 -2.28
C MET A 456 11.27 26.58 -2.87
N LYS A 457 12.44 25.98 -2.63
CA LYS A 457 13.75 26.48 -3.08
C LYS A 457 14.25 25.93 -4.43
N ARG A 458 13.69 24.82 -4.96
CA ARG A 458 14.15 24.18 -6.23
C ARG A 458 14.15 25.11 -7.46
N ARG A 459 13.42 26.23 -7.37
CA ARG A 459 13.40 27.44 -8.23
C ARG A 459 14.65 28.34 -8.30
N GLN A 460 15.42 28.42 -7.22
CA GLN A 460 16.38 29.51 -7.00
C GLN A 460 17.79 29.22 -7.56
N LEU A 461 17.97 28.10 -8.27
CA LEU A 461 19.18 27.67 -8.98
C LEU A 461 18.82 27.38 -10.44
#